data_AF-A0A960CUQ4-F1
#
_entry.id   AF-A0A960CUQ4-F1
#
_cell.length_a   1.000
_cell.length_b   1.000
_cell.length_c   1.000
_cell.angle_alpha   90.00
_cell.angle_beta   90.00
_cell.angle_gamma   90.00
#
_symmetry.space_group_name_H-M   'P 1'
#
loop_
_entity.id
_entity.type
_entity.pdbx_description
1 polymer ?
#
loop_
_entity_poly.entity_id
_entity_poly.type
_entity_poly.pdbx_seq_one_letter_code
_entity_poly.pdbx_strand_id
1 'polypeptide(L)'
;CMHCRPSGSTTPPQAVVDLMSALHDGDWEAAEASSPSHRSHASGLVAAHLQWHLERQLRTLPLVERVYRQPTDRGEEVFRQDVRHGDEPGEQLVAGG
;
A
#
# COMPACT_ATOMS: atom_id res chain seq x y z
N CYS A 1 -8.46 -30.16 -2.01
CA CYS A 1 -8.85 -31.56 -2.29
C CYS A 1 -9.97 -31.57 -3.34
N MET A 2 -9.88 -32.37 -4.41
CA MET A 2 -10.93 -32.46 -5.44
C MET A 2 -12.31 -32.83 -4.86
N HIS A 3 -12.33 -33.59 -3.76
CA HIS A 3 -13.54 -34.00 -3.06
C HIS A 3 -14.16 -32.94 -2.13
N CYS A 4 -13.40 -31.92 -1.75
CA CYS A 4 -13.87 -30.89 -0.79
C CYS A 4 -13.97 -29.50 -1.43
N ARG A 5 -13.68 -29.39 -2.72
CA ARG A 5 -13.62 -28.11 -3.42
C ARG A 5 -15.06 -27.68 -3.78
N PRO A 6 -15.58 -26.58 -3.21
CA PRO A 6 -16.84 -26.03 -3.66
C PRO A 6 -16.72 -25.48 -5.09
N SER A 7 -17.83 -25.52 -5.83
CA SER A 7 -17.95 -24.95 -7.17
C SER A 7 -17.41 -23.51 -7.20
N GLY A 8 -16.51 -23.20 -8.14
CA GLY A 8 -15.94 -21.85 -8.26
C GLY A 8 -14.73 -21.54 -7.39
N SER A 9 -14.24 -22.50 -6.59
CA SER A 9 -12.91 -22.36 -5.99
C SER A 9 -11.86 -22.18 -7.09
N THR A 10 -10.79 -21.46 -6.80
CA THR A 10 -9.66 -21.18 -7.71
C THR A 10 -8.53 -22.22 -7.51
N THR A 11 -7.83 -22.59 -8.58
CA THR A 11 -6.63 -23.43 -8.50
C THR A 11 -5.42 -22.56 -8.81
N PRO A 12 -4.74 -22.02 -7.79
CA PRO A 12 -3.51 -21.28 -8.03
C PRO A 12 -2.44 -22.21 -8.62
N PRO A 13 -1.61 -21.72 -9.56
CA PRO A 13 -0.36 -22.37 -9.93
C PRO A 13 0.52 -22.59 -8.70
N GLN A 14 1.32 -23.67 -8.69
CA GLN A 14 2.20 -23.98 -7.55
C GLN A 14 3.13 -22.80 -7.21
N ALA A 15 3.71 -22.15 -8.22
CA ALA A 15 4.58 -20.99 -8.04
C ALA A 15 3.92 -19.80 -7.33
N VAL A 16 2.59 -19.66 -7.38
CA VAL A 16 1.85 -18.62 -6.63
C VAL A 16 1.74 -19.01 -5.16
N VAL A 17 1.54 -20.30 -4.87
CA VAL A 17 1.54 -20.82 -3.49
C VAL A 17 2.92 -20.68 -2.87
N ASP A 18 3.97 -20.98 -3.64
CA ASP A 18 5.36 -20.84 -3.17
C ASP A 18 5.71 -19.38 -2.85
N LEU A 19 5.28 -18.42 -3.70
CA LEU A 19 5.40 -16.99 -3.41
C LEU A 19 4.67 -16.60 -2.12
N MET A 20 3.44 -17.08 -1.91
CA MET A 20 2.69 -16.77 -0.70
C MET A 20 3.36 -17.36 0.56
N SER A 21 4.02 -18.53 0.45
CA SER A 21 4.82 -19.09 1.54
C SER A 21 6.05 -18.22 1.83
N ALA A 22 6.81 -17.84 0.79
CA ALA A 22 7.99 -16.97 0.95
C ALA A 22 7.63 -15.64 1.64
N LEU A 23 6.51 -15.02 1.25
CA LEU A 23 5.99 -13.81 1.90
C LEU A 23 5.58 -14.05 3.36
N HIS A 24 5.03 -15.23 3.68
CA HIS A 24 4.66 -15.59 5.05
C HIS A 24 5.88 -15.80 5.95
N ASP A 25 6.92 -16.46 5.40
CA ASP A 25 8.15 -16.80 6.11
C ASP A 25 9.15 -15.63 6.16
N GLY A 26 8.91 -14.56 5.38
CA GLY A 26 9.79 -13.39 5.29
C GLY A 26 11.02 -13.62 4.38
N ASP A 27 10.96 -14.62 3.50
CA ASP A 27 11.99 -14.88 2.49
C ASP A 27 11.82 -13.92 1.30
N TRP A 28 12.42 -12.74 1.44
CA TRP A 28 12.35 -11.68 0.44
C TRP A 28 13.11 -12.03 -0.85
N GLU A 29 14.17 -12.83 -0.78
CA GLU A 29 14.94 -13.24 -1.96
C GLU A 29 14.08 -14.11 -2.89
N ALA A 30 13.40 -15.12 -2.32
CA ALA A 30 12.47 -15.96 -3.07
C ALA A 30 11.25 -15.15 -3.56
N ALA A 31 10.76 -14.19 -2.77
CA ALA A 31 9.65 -13.33 -3.17
C ALA A 31 10.01 -12.40 -4.35
N GLU A 32 11.21 -11.82 -4.35
CA GLU A 32 11.69 -10.94 -5.42
C GLU A 32 11.96 -11.71 -6.72
N ALA A 33 12.43 -12.95 -6.63
CA ALA A 33 12.64 -13.84 -7.77
C ALA A 33 11.33 -14.24 -8.50
N SER A 34 10.17 -14.01 -7.88
CA SER A 34 8.88 -14.35 -8.48
C SER A 34 8.56 -13.54 -9.75
N SER A 35 7.78 -14.12 -10.66
CA SER A 35 7.36 -13.41 -11.87
C SER A 35 6.30 -12.33 -11.56
N PRO A 36 6.22 -11.24 -12.34
CA PRO A 36 5.16 -10.24 -12.19
C PRO A 36 3.74 -10.84 -12.30
N SER A 37 3.58 -11.89 -13.12
CA SER A 37 2.30 -12.60 -13.26
C SER A 37 1.91 -13.32 -11.97
N HIS A 38 2.86 -13.99 -11.30
CA HIS A 38 2.61 -14.67 -10.03
C HIS A 38 2.26 -13.68 -8.93
N ARG A 39 2.93 -12.51 -8.89
CA ARG A 39 2.60 -11.43 -7.96
C ARG A 39 1.18 -10.91 -8.18
N SER A 40 0.79 -10.63 -9.41
CA SER A 40 -0.58 -10.19 -9.72
C SER A 40 -1.63 -11.25 -9.34
N HIS A 41 -1.32 -12.53 -9.57
CA HIS A 41 -2.22 -13.63 -9.18
C HIS A 41 -2.37 -13.72 -7.65
N ALA A 42 -1.26 -13.70 -6.90
CA ALA A 42 -1.27 -13.69 -5.44
C ALA A 42 -2.07 -12.51 -4.89
N SER A 43 -1.81 -11.30 -5.40
CA SER A 43 -2.55 -10.09 -5.02
C SER A 43 -4.06 -10.22 -5.30
N GLY A 44 -4.45 -10.80 -6.43
CA GLY A 44 -5.85 -11.06 -6.77
C GLY A 44 -6.53 -12.02 -5.79
N LEU A 45 -5.83 -13.08 -5.36
CA LEU A 45 -6.34 -14.02 -4.35
C LEU A 45 -6.52 -13.35 -2.99
N VAL A 46 -5.54 -12.57 -2.55
CA VAL A 46 -5.61 -11.83 -1.28
C VAL A 46 -6.75 -10.80 -1.34
N ALA A 47 -6.86 -10.03 -2.42
CA ALA A 47 -7.92 -9.05 -2.59
C ALA A 47 -9.31 -9.70 -2.57
N ALA A 48 -9.52 -10.79 -3.32
CA ALA A 48 -10.79 -11.52 -3.32
C ALA A 48 -11.12 -12.11 -1.95
N HIS A 49 -10.11 -12.64 -1.24
CA HIS A 49 -10.27 -13.16 0.11
C HIS A 49 -10.70 -12.07 1.09
N LEU A 50 -10.05 -10.91 1.04
CA LEU A 50 -10.39 -9.75 1.86
C LEU A 50 -11.78 -9.22 1.51
N GLN A 51 -12.09 -9.07 0.23
CA GLN A 51 -13.38 -8.57 -0.23
C GLN A 51 -14.54 -9.45 0.26
N TRP A 52 -14.43 -10.77 0.10
CA TRP A 52 -15.42 -11.71 0.62
C TRP A 52 -15.59 -11.59 2.14
N HIS A 53 -14.50 -11.40 2.87
CA HIS A 53 -14.53 -11.23 4.32
C HIS A 53 -15.19 -9.92 4.75
N LEU A 54 -14.94 -8.83 4.02
CA LEU A 54 -15.52 -7.51 4.29
C LEU A 54 -17.04 -7.51 4.02
N GLU A 55 -17.47 -8.08 2.90
CA GLU A 55 -18.89 -8.19 2.53
C GLU A 55 -19.70 -9.04 3.53
N ARG A 56 -19.04 -9.96 4.24
CA ARG A 56 -19.66 -10.86 5.22
C ARG A 56 -19.45 -10.45 6.68
N GLN A 57 -19.01 -9.20 6.91
CA GLN A 57 -18.60 -8.64 8.20
C GLN A 57 -17.49 -9.46 8.88
N LEU A 58 -16.27 -8.93 8.86
CA LEU A 58 -15.19 -9.38 9.74
C LEU A 58 -15.61 -9.13 11.19
N ARG A 59 -16.17 -10.13 11.86
CA ARG A 59 -16.52 -10.07 13.30
C ARG A 59 -15.35 -9.70 14.20
N THR A 60 -14.14 -9.85 13.69
CA THR A 60 -12.87 -9.58 14.37
C THR A 60 -12.27 -8.22 14.02
N LEU A 61 -12.81 -7.47 13.05
CA LEU A 61 -12.32 -6.12 12.70
C LEU A 61 -12.31 -5.19 13.93
N PRO A 62 -13.34 -5.15 14.79
CA PRO A 62 -13.33 -4.35 16.01
C PRO A 62 -12.23 -4.71 17.02
N LEU A 63 -11.59 -5.89 16.91
CA LEU A 63 -10.51 -6.32 17.81
C LEU A 63 -9.12 -5.87 17.32
N VAL A 64 -8.98 -5.61 16.02
CA VAL A 64 -7.72 -5.19 15.37
C VAL A 64 -7.71 -3.70 15.06
N GLU A 65 -8.89 -3.06 15.03
CA GLU A 65 -9.05 -1.63 14.88
C GLU A 65 -8.40 -0.90 16.06
N ARG A 66 -7.12 -0.59 15.90
CA ARG A 66 -6.43 0.38 16.72
C ARG A 66 -7.12 1.69 16.41
N VAL A 67 -7.93 2.17 17.34
CA VAL A 67 -8.39 3.55 17.33
C VAL A 67 -7.13 4.40 17.31
N TYR A 68 -6.69 4.82 16.12
CA TYR A 68 -5.76 5.94 16.01
C TYR A 68 -6.57 7.12 16.53
N ARG A 69 -6.55 7.31 17.84
CA ARG A 69 -6.96 8.55 18.46
C ARG A 69 -6.03 9.59 17.88
N GLN A 70 -6.44 10.22 16.79
CA GLN A 70 -5.93 11.53 16.48
C GLN A 70 -6.16 12.34 17.76
N PRO A 71 -5.10 12.92 18.35
CA PRO A 71 -5.29 13.96 19.33
C PRO A 71 -6.04 15.07 18.59
N THR A 72 -7.34 15.19 18.84
CA THR A 72 -8.08 16.36 18.46
C THR A 72 -7.52 17.50 19.30
N ASP A 73 -6.96 18.47 18.59
CA ASP A 73 -6.59 19.81 19.02
C ASP A 73 -5.29 19.99 19.82
N ARG A 74 -4.27 20.51 19.12
CA ARG A 74 -3.46 21.59 19.69
C ARG A 74 -2.91 22.48 18.57
N GLY A 75 -3.57 23.61 18.33
CA GLY A 75 -2.89 24.84 17.93
C GLY A 75 -3.23 25.37 16.54
N GLU A 76 -4.32 26.12 16.48
CA GLU A 76 -4.37 27.37 15.72
C GLU A 76 -3.19 28.28 16.15
N GLU A 77 -1.98 28.07 15.61
CA GLU A 77 -0.87 29.02 15.73
C GLU A 77 -0.25 29.27 14.34
N VAL A 78 -0.93 30.15 13.60
CA VAL A 78 -0.36 31.22 12.75
C VAL A 78 1.07 30.98 12.26
N PHE A 79 1.23 30.28 11.13
CA PHE A 79 2.44 30.47 10.29
C PHE A 79 2.07 31.39 9.14
N ARG A 80 2.39 32.68 9.35
CA ARG A 80 2.22 33.80 8.43
C ARG A 80 2.80 33.43 7.05
N GLN A 81 1.90 33.17 6.10
CA GLN A 81 2.22 33.08 4.68
C GLN A 81 2.52 34.50 4.20
N ASP A 82 3.80 34.88 4.12
CA ASP A 82 4.24 35.97 3.23
C ASP A 82 5.77 35.96 3.07
N VAL A 83 6.25 35.45 1.94
CA VAL A 83 7.29 36.07 1.11
C VAL A 83 6.95 35.78 -0.34
N ARG A 84 6.58 36.82 -1.09
CA ARG A 84 6.57 36.80 -2.55
C ARG A 84 8.02 36.68 -3.03
N HIS A 85 8.38 35.52 -3.55
CA HIS A 85 9.63 35.37 -4.28
C HIS A 85 9.45 35.99 -5.68
N GLY A 86 10.15 37.09 -5.95
CA GLY A 86 10.35 37.61 -7.31
C GLY A 86 9.93 39.06 -7.53
N ASP A 87 10.70 40.01 -6.98
CA ASP A 87 10.96 41.30 -7.64
C ASP A 87 12.37 41.75 -7.22
N GLU A 88 13.39 41.23 -7.89
CA GLU A 88 14.73 41.82 -7.81
C GLU A 88 14.88 42.79 -8.99
N PRO A 89 15.15 44.08 -8.74
CA PRO A 89 15.32 45.08 -9.77
C PRO A 89 16.63 44.86 -10.52
N GLY A 90 16.59 45.09 -11.83
CA GLY A 90 17.79 45.06 -12.67
C GLY A 90 18.82 46.07 -12.20
N GLU A 91 20.01 45.58 -11.85
CA GLU A 91 21.21 46.40 -11.69
C GLU A 91 22.20 46.04 -12.80
N GLN A 92 22.44 47.04 -13.64
CA GLN A 92 23.29 47.08 -14.80
C GLN A 92 24.69 47.56 -14.40
N LEU A 93 25.74 46.78 -14.67
CA LEU A 93 27.16 47.22 -14.68
C LEU A 93 27.91 46.33 -15.69
N VAL A 94 28.01 46.69 -16.98
CA VAL A 94 29.02 47.54 -17.66
C VAL A 94 30.49 47.12 -17.43
N ALA A 95 31.12 46.71 -18.53
CA ALA A 95 32.54 46.85 -18.97
C ALA A 95 33.00 45.52 -19.61
N GLY A 96 33.63 45.43 -20.78
CA GLY A 96 34.30 46.38 -21.66
C GLY A 96 35.33 45.54 -22.44
N GLY A 97 35.42 45.72 -23.76
CA GLY A 97 36.36 45.02 -24.64
C GLY A 97 36.07 45.32 -26.10
#